data_AF-A0A7X7GU00-F1
#
_entry.id   AF-A0A7X7GU00-F1
#
_cell.length_a   1.000
_cell.length_b   1.000
_cell.length_c   1.000
_cell.angle_alpha   90.00
_cell.angle_beta   90.00
_cell.angle_gamma   90.00
#
_symmetry.space_group_name_H-M   'P 1'
#
loop_
_entity.id
_entity.type
_entity.pdbx_description
1 polymer ?
#
loop_
_entity_poly.entity_id
_entity_poly.type
_entity_poly.pdbx_seq_one_letter_code
_entity_poly.pdbx_strand_id
1 'polypeptide(L)'
;MWHSACGALFAIAALAGCDQKSAEKCDQAQSTVRQALQVGDFAAAKEWRTYAYKQCSDTGALSALDREIVDKETQVAEAKQREEAEAAQAKQYVDLFTKFVADHRAAPEKTSSSPECGDDAAAARTKQRWCKVSRKVGDAGTFDVRYWEADPKLVRFSTNLPKAASCEDLGGSATVVKSWDVSATGGSAKRFHCDMTGGPLQGLRVVVTAAKGAQAHVFSPEYLEADAALRKYAQAE
;
A
#
# COMPACT_ATOMS: atom_id res chain seq x y z
N MET A 1 -95.00 6.64 -21.42
CA MET A 1 -94.25 6.81 -20.16
C MET A 1 -92.80 7.04 -20.57
N TRP A 2 -92.36 8.29 -20.79
CA TRP A 2 -91.91 9.32 -19.85
C TRP A 2 -90.37 9.40 -19.77
N HIS A 3 -89.86 10.62 -20.03
CA HIS A 3 -88.49 11.19 -19.94
C HIS A 3 -87.53 10.86 -21.11
N SER A 4 -87.11 11.80 -21.98
CA SER A 4 -86.46 13.15 -21.87
C SER A 4 -85.02 13.18 -21.32
N ALA A 5 -84.11 13.48 -22.26
CA ALA A 5 -82.99 14.44 -22.23
C ALA A 5 -81.78 14.28 -21.29
N CYS A 6 -80.58 14.29 -21.91
CA CYS A 6 -79.30 14.93 -21.54
C CYS A 6 -78.18 14.09 -22.20
N GLY A 7 -77.38 14.55 -23.16
CA GLY A 7 -76.63 15.81 -23.15
C GLY A 7 -75.29 15.56 -22.48
N ALA A 8 -74.22 15.31 -23.26
CA ALA A 8 -72.85 15.71 -22.94
C ALA A 8 -71.87 15.27 -24.03
N LEU A 9 -71.23 16.28 -24.62
CA LEU A 9 -69.99 16.24 -25.37
C LEU A 9 -69.00 15.22 -24.80
N PHE A 10 -68.59 14.23 -25.59
CA PHE A 10 -67.31 13.56 -25.38
C PHE A 10 -66.24 14.30 -26.17
N ALA A 11 -65.35 14.91 -25.40
CA ALA A 11 -64.19 15.66 -25.83
C ALA A 11 -63.32 14.86 -26.81
N ILE A 12 -63.16 15.39 -28.03
CA ILE A 12 -61.96 15.12 -28.81
C ILE A 12 -60.90 16.09 -28.27
N ALA A 13 -60.36 15.77 -27.09
CA ALA A 13 -59.14 16.39 -26.63
C ALA A 13 -58.00 15.87 -27.50
N ALA A 14 -57.36 16.82 -28.16
CA ALA A 14 -56.31 16.65 -29.14
C ALA A 14 -55.24 15.64 -28.71
N LEU A 15 -54.79 14.88 -29.70
CA LEU A 15 -53.48 14.23 -29.74
C LEU A 15 -52.38 15.29 -29.57
N ALA A 16 -52.10 15.68 -28.33
CA ALA A 16 -50.84 16.30 -27.95
C ALA A 16 -49.85 15.17 -27.70
N GLY A 17 -49.21 14.68 -28.76
CA GLY A 17 -47.93 13.99 -28.63
C GLY A 17 -46.89 14.98 -28.14
N CYS A 18 -46.93 15.30 -26.84
CA CYS A 18 -45.88 16.06 -26.18
C CYS A 18 -44.77 15.06 -25.82
N ASP A 19 -43.54 15.37 -26.21
CA ASP A 19 -42.28 14.79 -25.68
C ASP A 19 -42.21 15.03 -24.16
N GLN A 20 -43.04 14.34 -23.40
CA GLN A 20 -43.19 14.60 -21.98
C GLN A 20 -42.15 13.77 -21.23
N LYS A 21 -40.95 14.34 -21.19
CA LYS A 21 -39.87 13.97 -20.26
C LYS A 21 -40.46 13.63 -18.89
N SER A 22 -40.13 12.44 -18.38
CA SER A 22 -40.71 11.89 -17.14
C SER A 22 -39.81 12.21 -15.96
N ALA A 23 -40.34 12.94 -14.98
CA ALA A 23 -39.62 13.25 -13.74
C ALA A 23 -39.17 11.97 -13.01
N GLU A 24 -40.04 10.97 -12.91
CA GLU A 24 -39.73 9.68 -12.28
C GLU A 24 -38.59 8.94 -12.99
N LYS A 25 -38.62 8.85 -14.32
CA LYS A 25 -37.54 8.22 -15.10
C LYS A 25 -36.26 9.02 -15.07
N CYS A 26 -36.36 10.35 -14.98
CA CYS A 26 -35.22 11.23 -14.81
C CYS A 26 -34.52 10.98 -13.47
N ASP A 27 -35.28 10.96 -12.37
CA ASP A 27 -34.76 10.70 -11.03
C ASP A 27 -34.14 9.31 -10.93
N GLN A 28 -34.80 8.31 -11.49
CA GLN A 28 -34.27 6.95 -11.58
C GLN A 28 -32.94 6.93 -12.34
N ALA A 29 -32.87 7.54 -13.53
CA ALA A 29 -31.66 7.55 -14.34
C ALA A 29 -30.50 8.25 -13.62
N GLN A 30 -30.74 9.42 -13.00
CA GLN A 30 -29.72 10.13 -12.23
C GLN A 30 -29.24 9.33 -11.02
N SER A 31 -30.17 8.66 -10.30
CA SER A 31 -29.84 7.78 -9.18
C SER A 31 -28.94 6.62 -9.62
N THR A 32 -29.28 5.96 -10.73
CA THR A 32 -28.48 4.85 -11.26
C THR A 32 -27.09 5.30 -11.72
N VAL A 33 -26.95 6.50 -12.30
CA VAL A 33 -25.61 7.08 -12.57
C VAL A 33 -24.82 7.21 -11.27
N ARG A 34 -25.38 7.80 -10.21
CA ARG A 34 -24.69 7.98 -8.94
C ARG A 34 -24.33 6.65 -8.28
N GLN A 35 -25.19 5.65 -8.36
CA GLN A 35 -24.91 4.30 -7.88
C GLN A 35 -23.75 3.65 -8.65
N ALA A 36 -23.73 3.79 -9.98
CA ALA A 36 -22.63 3.31 -10.81
C ALA A 36 -21.30 4.01 -10.46
N LEU A 37 -21.33 5.33 -10.21
CA LEU A 37 -20.16 6.09 -9.74
C LEU A 37 -19.66 5.63 -8.37
N GLN A 38 -20.54 5.23 -7.45
CA GLN A 38 -20.14 4.73 -6.12
C GLN A 38 -19.33 3.43 -6.18
N VAL A 39 -19.61 2.58 -7.17
CA VAL A 39 -18.89 1.30 -7.37
C VAL A 39 -17.81 1.38 -8.45
N GLY A 40 -17.59 2.57 -9.03
CA GLY A 40 -16.58 2.79 -10.07
C GLY A 40 -16.93 2.23 -11.46
N ASP A 41 -18.20 1.91 -11.71
CA ASP A 41 -18.67 1.48 -13.04
C ASP A 41 -18.96 2.70 -13.92
N PHE A 42 -17.89 3.29 -14.45
CA PHE A 42 -17.99 4.48 -15.30
C PHE A 42 -18.62 4.21 -16.66
N ALA A 43 -18.57 2.97 -17.15
CA ALA A 43 -19.24 2.57 -18.38
C ALA A 43 -20.76 2.63 -18.21
N ALA A 44 -21.29 2.00 -17.15
CA ALA A 44 -22.70 2.09 -16.80
C ALA A 44 -23.12 3.53 -16.49
N ALA A 45 -22.27 4.30 -15.78
CA ALA A 45 -22.55 5.71 -15.49
C ALA A 45 -22.75 6.53 -16.78
N LYS A 46 -21.92 6.33 -17.81
CA LYS A 46 -22.03 7.03 -19.11
C LYS A 46 -23.26 6.59 -19.92
N GLU A 47 -23.63 5.32 -19.85
CA GLU A 47 -24.84 4.78 -20.48
C GLU A 47 -26.10 5.38 -19.84
N TRP A 48 -26.21 5.32 -18.51
CA TRP A 48 -27.35 5.87 -17.76
C TRP A 48 -27.42 7.40 -17.83
N ARG A 49 -26.29 8.09 -17.94
CA ARG A 49 -26.25 9.53 -18.25
C ARG A 49 -26.88 9.80 -19.61
N THR A 50 -26.55 9.03 -20.63
CA THR A 50 -27.15 9.18 -21.97
C THR A 50 -28.66 8.91 -21.93
N TYR A 51 -29.12 7.95 -21.12
CA TYR A 51 -30.54 7.73 -20.88
C TYR A 51 -31.19 8.91 -20.15
N ALA A 52 -30.54 9.48 -19.12
CA ALA A 52 -31.02 10.65 -18.38
C ALA A 52 -31.26 11.87 -19.30
N TYR A 53 -30.39 12.13 -20.28
CA TYR A 53 -30.59 13.21 -21.26
C TYR A 53 -31.89 13.09 -22.07
N LYS A 54 -32.35 11.85 -22.31
CA LYS A 54 -33.62 11.58 -23.00
C LYS A 54 -34.83 11.79 -22.08
N GLN A 55 -34.69 11.60 -20.77
CA GLN A 55 -35.79 11.62 -19.81
C GLN A 55 -35.90 12.90 -18.97
N CYS A 56 -34.81 13.67 -18.81
CA CYS A 56 -34.72 14.84 -17.92
C CYS A 56 -34.83 16.18 -18.67
N SER A 57 -35.70 17.09 -18.23
CA SER A 57 -35.84 18.44 -18.81
C SER A 57 -34.88 19.47 -18.19
N ASP A 58 -34.41 19.23 -16.97
CA ASP A 58 -33.50 20.11 -16.25
C ASP A 58 -32.05 19.98 -16.78
N THR A 59 -31.62 20.97 -17.55
CA THR A 59 -30.27 21.05 -18.11
C THR A 59 -29.20 21.36 -17.07
N GLY A 60 -29.55 22.02 -15.97
CA GLY A 60 -28.66 22.29 -14.85
C GLY A 60 -28.31 21.02 -14.10
N ALA A 61 -29.33 20.19 -13.81
CA ALA A 61 -29.14 18.89 -13.17
C ALA A 61 -28.29 17.92 -14.04
N LEU A 62 -28.53 17.88 -15.34
CA LEU A 62 -27.72 17.08 -16.28
C LEU A 62 -26.27 17.56 -16.36
N SER A 63 -26.04 18.87 -16.38
CA SER A 63 -24.69 19.45 -16.39
C SER A 63 -23.94 19.26 -15.07
N ALA A 64 -24.67 19.14 -13.95
CA ALA A 64 -24.09 18.77 -12.67
C ALA A 64 -23.69 17.29 -12.65
N LEU A 65 -24.56 16.41 -13.18
CA LEU A 65 -24.29 14.98 -13.29
C LEU A 65 -23.05 14.69 -14.17
N ASP A 66 -22.88 15.43 -15.26
CA ASP A 66 -21.68 15.34 -16.12
C ASP A 66 -20.39 15.66 -15.35
N ARG A 67 -20.42 16.73 -14.54
CA ARG A 67 -19.30 17.11 -13.68
C ARG A 67 -19.03 16.03 -12.62
N GLU A 68 -20.07 15.48 -11.99
CA GLU A 68 -19.93 14.39 -11.02
C GLU A 68 -19.20 13.17 -11.64
N ILE A 69 -19.54 12.80 -12.88
CA ILE A 69 -18.89 11.68 -13.59
C ILE A 69 -17.40 11.98 -13.83
N VAL A 70 -17.08 13.14 -14.42
CA VAL A 70 -15.69 13.51 -14.75
C VAL A 70 -14.83 13.66 -13.48
N ASP A 71 -15.37 14.29 -12.44
CA ASP A 71 -14.67 14.48 -11.17
C ASP A 71 -14.37 13.12 -10.51
N LYS A 72 -15.32 12.18 -10.55
CA LYS A 72 -15.11 10.83 -10.00
C LYS A 72 -14.14 10.00 -10.82
N GLU A 73 -14.20 10.05 -12.16
CA GLU A 73 -13.22 9.40 -13.03
C GLU A 73 -11.80 9.93 -12.75
N THR A 74 -11.66 11.25 -12.63
CA THR A 74 -10.37 11.91 -12.35
C THR A 74 -9.85 11.52 -10.97
N GLN A 75 -10.69 11.59 -9.92
CA GLN A 75 -10.30 11.20 -8.56
C GLN A 75 -9.79 9.76 -8.49
N VAL A 76 -10.47 8.81 -9.15
CA VAL A 76 -10.07 7.40 -9.17
C VAL A 76 -8.78 7.21 -9.95
N ALA A 77 -8.63 7.88 -11.10
CA ALA A 77 -7.41 7.82 -11.90
C ALA A 77 -6.20 8.40 -11.14
N GLU A 78 -6.35 9.55 -10.49
CA GLU A 78 -5.30 10.16 -9.67
C GLU A 78 -4.93 9.31 -8.46
N ALA A 79 -5.92 8.71 -7.78
CA ALA A 79 -5.68 7.80 -6.66
C ALA A 79 -4.86 6.58 -7.11
N LYS A 80 -5.21 5.98 -8.26
CA LYS A 80 -4.48 4.86 -8.84
C LYS A 80 -3.05 5.25 -9.21
N GLN A 81 -2.85 6.38 -9.90
CA GLN A 81 -1.51 6.87 -10.23
C GLN A 81 -0.66 7.11 -8.98
N ARG A 82 -1.25 7.67 -7.92
CA ARG A 82 -0.57 7.86 -6.65
C ARG A 82 -0.17 6.52 -6.02
N GLU A 83 -1.08 5.55 -5.99
CA GLU A 83 -0.80 4.22 -5.43
C GLU A 83 0.36 3.53 -6.18
N GLU A 84 0.34 3.59 -7.51
CA GLU A 84 1.40 3.06 -8.39
C GLU A 84 2.74 3.76 -8.16
N ALA A 85 2.73 5.10 -8.07
CA ALA A 85 3.93 5.88 -7.78
C ALA A 85 4.51 5.54 -6.40
N GLU A 86 3.66 5.42 -5.37
CA GLU A 86 4.09 5.01 -4.03
C GLU A 86 4.62 3.57 -4.01
N ALA A 87 4.05 2.65 -4.80
CA ALA A 87 4.52 1.28 -4.91
C ALA A 87 5.90 1.24 -5.60
N ALA A 88 6.09 2.01 -6.67
CA ALA A 88 7.37 2.12 -7.37
C ALA A 88 8.47 2.70 -6.46
N GLN A 89 8.17 3.76 -5.70
CA GLN A 89 9.10 4.33 -4.73
C GLN A 89 9.45 3.35 -3.61
N ALA A 90 8.46 2.63 -3.07
CA ALA A 90 8.69 1.61 -2.05
C ALA A 90 9.60 0.50 -2.58
N LYS A 91 9.36 0.03 -3.80
CA LYS A 91 10.21 -0.97 -4.45
C LYS A 91 11.64 -0.45 -4.64
N GLN A 92 11.81 0.75 -5.15
CA GLN A 92 13.13 1.36 -5.34
C GLN A 92 13.90 1.46 -4.01
N TYR A 93 13.23 1.83 -2.92
CA TYR A 93 13.83 1.90 -1.60
C TYR A 93 14.31 0.53 -1.10
N VAL A 94 13.51 -0.51 -1.29
CA VAL A 94 13.88 -1.89 -0.94
C VAL A 94 15.03 -2.40 -1.82
N ASP A 95 15.02 -2.10 -3.11
CA ASP A 95 16.11 -2.46 -4.03
C ASP A 95 17.43 -1.76 -3.61
N LEU A 96 17.37 -0.49 -3.18
CA LEU A 96 18.53 0.21 -2.62
C LEU A 96 19.03 -0.43 -1.32
N PHE A 97 18.12 -0.82 -0.44
CA PHE A 97 18.47 -1.46 0.82
C PHE A 97 19.14 -2.82 0.59
N THR A 98 18.55 -3.67 -0.24
CA THR A 98 19.06 -5.02 -0.52
C THR A 98 20.40 -4.98 -1.24
N LYS A 99 20.59 -4.02 -2.15
CA LYS A 99 21.89 -3.72 -2.74
C LYS A 99 22.91 -3.28 -1.69
N PHE A 100 22.54 -2.37 -0.79
CA PHE A 100 23.40 -1.95 0.30
C PHE A 100 23.83 -3.12 1.19
N VAL A 101 22.91 -4.03 1.53
CA VAL A 101 23.26 -5.27 2.25
C VAL A 101 24.26 -6.11 1.46
N ALA A 102 24.00 -6.35 0.17
CA ALA A 102 24.87 -7.15 -0.67
C ALA A 102 26.29 -6.56 -0.80
N ASP A 103 26.40 -5.24 -0.92
CA ASP A 103 27.67 -4.52 -1.07
C ASP A 103 28.50 -4.54 0.24
N HIS A 104 27.86 -4.62 1.42
CA HIS A 104 28.52 -4.45 2.72
C HIS A 104 28.54 -5.70 3.61
N ARG A 105 27.78 -6.76 3.32
CA ARG A 105 27.70 -7.99 4.15
C ARG A 105 29.04 -8.66 4.43
N ALA A 106 30.02 -8.52 3.53
CA ALA A 106 31.34 -9.15 3.67
C ALA A 106 32.35 -8.30 4.46
N ALA A 107 32.09 -7.00 4.61
CA ALA A 107 32.97 -6.05 5.28
C ALA A 107 32.16 -4.87 5.86
N PRO A 108 31.27 -5.12 6.83
CA PRO A 108 30.36 -4.09 7.35
C PRO A 108 31.07 -2.95 8.07
N GLU A 109 32.27 -3.18 8.59
CA GLU A 109 33.13 -2.16 9.18
C GLU A 109 33.58 -1.10 8.16
N LYS A 110 33.57 -1.40 6.86
CA LYS A 110 33.90 -0.44 5.79
C LYS A 110 32.73 0.44 5.37
N THR A 111 31.56 0.25 5.97
CA THR A 111 30.38 1.07 5.69
C THR A 111 30.57 2.53 6.12
N SER A 112 31.40 2.77 7.13
CA SER A 112 31.75 4.11 7.62
C SER A 112 33.21 4.14 8.07
N SER A 113 33.89 5.26 7.87
CA SER A 113 35.21 5.51 8.46
C SER A 113 35.16 5.79 9.97
N SER A 114 33.97 6.00 10.52
CA SER A 114 33.76 6.35 11.93
C SER A 114 32.48 5.68 12.45
N PRO A 115 32.50 4.35 12.66
CA PRO A 115 31.39 3.65 13.29
C PRO A 115 31.26 4.02 14.76
N GLU A 116 30.03 4.08 15.26
CA GLU A 116 29.73 4.29 16.68
C GLU A 116 29.85 2.94 17.40
N CYS A 117 30.88 2.76 18.23
CA CYS A 117 31.10 1.53 18.98
C CYS A 117 30.88 1.78 20.47
N GLY A 118 30.50 0.73 21.22
CA GLY A 118 30.32 0.85 22.68
C GLY A 118 31.54 1.45 23.40
N ASP A 119 31.26 2.29 24.41
CA ASP A 119 32.25 3.15 25.08
C ASP A 119 33.06 2.46 26.18
N ASP A 120 32.80 1.17 26.46
CA ASP A 120 33.56 0.43 27.46
C ASP A 120 35.03 0.24 27.03
N ALA A 121 35.96 0.75 27.83
CA ALA A 121 37.37 0.77 27.48
C ALA A 121 38.01 -0.63 27.44
N ALA A 122 37.54 -1.59 28.24
CA ALA A 122 38.06 -2.96 28.24
C ALA A 122 37.59 -3.73 27.01
N ALA A 123 36.32 -3.58 26.66
CA ALA A 123 35.72 -4.07 25.43
C ALA A 123 36.35 -3.43 24.19
N ALA A 124 36.66 -2.13 24.23
CA ALA A 124 37.35 -1.44 23.15
C ALA A 124 38.75 -2.00 22.87
N ARG A 125 39.53 -2.26 23.93
CA ARG A 125 40.88 -2.85 23.80
C ARG A 125 40.86 -4.26 23.18
N THR A 126 39.82 -5.02 23.46
CA THR A 126 39.66 -6.41 23.01
C THR A 126 38.74 -6.55 21.78
N LYS A 127 38.18 -5.44 21.29
CA LYS A 127 37.15 -5.38 20.25
C LYS A 127 35.89 -6.18 20.58
N GLN A 128 35.67 -6.52 21.85
CA GLN A 128 34.50 -7.27 22.31
C GLN A 128 33.31 -6.32 22.52
N ARG A 129 32.92 -5.61 21.46
CA ARG A 129 31.81 -4.63 21.49
C ARG A 129 31.05 -4.60 20.18
N TRP A 130 29.81 -4.14 20.29
CA TRP A 130 28.98 -3.81 19.14
C TRP A 130 29.36 -2.45 18.57
N CYS A 131 29.41 -2.38 17.25
CA CYS A 131 29.53 -1.15 16.49
C CYS A 131 28.28 -0.94 15.63
N LYS A 132 27.91 0.32 15.41
CA LYS A 132 26.75 0.74 14.63
C LYS A 132 27.17 1.77 13.58
N VAL A 133 26.53 1.69 12.42
CA VAL A 133 26.55 2.71 11.38
C VAL A 133 25.12 3.02 10.99
N SER A 134 24.80 4.31 10.83
CA SER A 134 23.51 4.76 10.30
C SER A 134 23.75 5.64 9.07
N ARG A 135 23.13 5.29 7.94
CA ARG A 135 23.24 6.02 6.68
C ARG A 135 21.86 6.54 6.26
N LYS A 136 21.70 7.85 6.17
CA LYS A 136 20.48 8.48 5.64
C LYS A 136 20.41 8.27 4.12
N VAL A 137 19.21 7.97 3.63
CA VAL A 137 18.92 7.68 2.21
C VAL A 137 17.90 8.69 1.71
N GLY A 138 18.40 9.89 1.37
CA GLY A 138 17.53 11.04 1.10
C GLY A 138 16.54 11.25 2.25
N ASP A 139 15.31 11.63 1.93
CA ASP A 139 14.23 11.72 2.92
C ASP A 139 13.42 10.41 3.05
N ALA A 140 13.78 9.37 2.31
CA ALA A 140 13.06 8.10 2.28
C ALA A 140 13.29 7.25 3.54
N GLY A 141 14.45 7.40 4.20
CA GLY A 141 14.71 6.71 5.46
C GLY A 141 16.19 6.56 5.79
N THR A 142 16.49 5.54 6.59
CA THR A 142 17.83 5.25 7.10
C THR A 142 18.13 3.76 6.93
N PHE A 143 19.36 3.46 6.54
CA PHE A 143 19.93 2.12 6.59
C PHE A 143 20.87 2.04 7.79
N ASP A 144 20.61 1.08 8.67
CA ASP A 144 21.43 0.80 9.83
C ASP A 144 22.22 -0.48 9.63
N VAL A 145 23.48 -0.47 10.08
CA VAL A 145 24.34 -1.66 10.19
C VAL A 145 24.75 -1.78 11.64
N ARG A 146 24.68 -2.98 12.20
CA ARG A 146 25.24 -3.29 13.51
C ARG A 146 26.05 -4.56 13.41
N TYR A 147 27.30 -4.52 13.84
CA TYR A 147 28.22 -5.66 13.75
C TYR A 147 29.08 -5.79 15.00
N TRP A 148 29.59 -6.99 15.25
CA TRP A 148 30.54 -7.26 16.33
C TRP A 148 31.96 -6.92 15.89
N GLU A 149 32.68 -6.06 16.61
CA GLU A 149 33.98 -5.57 16.12
C GLU A 149 35.05 -6.67 16.04
N ALA A 150 35.04 -7.64 16.97
CA ALA A 150 35.99 -8.74 16.96
C ALA A 150 35.69 -9.79 15.86
N ASP A 151 34.43 -9.90 15.42
CA ASP A 151 34.04 -10.75 14.29
C ASP A 151 32.95 -10.05 13.46
N PRO A 152 33.35 -9.23 12.48
CA PRO A 152 32.40 -8.46 11.66
C PRO A 152 31.45 -9.32 10.82
N LYS A 153 31.67 -10.64 10.72
CA LYS A 153 30.70 -11.55 10.08
C LYS A 153 29.41 -11.64 10.89
N LEU A 154 29.45 -11.36 12.19
CA LEU A 154 28.26 -11.18 13.02
C LEU A 154 27.68 -9.81 12.75
N VAL A 155 26.81 -9.71 11.73
CA VAL A 155 26.24 -8.45 11.26
C VAL A 155 24.73 -8.53 11.08
N ARG A 156 24.08 -7.39 11.37
CA ARG A 156 22.69 -7.11 11.06
C ARG A 156 22.56 -5.78 10.33
N PHE A 157 21.85 -5.80 9.22
CA PHE A 157 21.36 -4.65 8.48
C PHE A 157 19.89 -4.44 8.80
N SER A 158 19.44 -3.19 8.90
CA SER A 158 18.03 -2.90 9.13
C SER A 158 17.57 -1.60 8.50
N THR A 159 16.29 -1.53 8.20
CA THR A 159 15.61 -0.32 7.74
C THR A 159 14.12 -0.36 8.06
N ASN A 160 13.45 0.79 8.06
CA ASN A 160 11.99 0.86 8.17
C ASN A 160 11.38 0.81 6.78
N LEU A 161 10.46 -0.12 6.55
CA LEU A 161 9.85 -0.30 5.25
C LEU A 161 8.73 0.71 5.02
N PRO A 162 8.68 1.37 3.84
CA PRO A 162 7.66 2.37 3.54
C PRO A 162 6.26 1.76 3.31
N LYS A 163 6.18 0.45 3.07
CA LYS A 163 4.95 -0.35 2.94
C LYS A 163 5.12 -1.69 3.67
N ALA A 164 4.00 -2.37 3.91
CA ALA A 164 4.04 -3.75 4.38
C ALA A 164 4.76 -4.64 3.35
N ALA A 165 5.57 -5.59 3.82
CA ALA A 165 6.33 -6.49 2.95
C ALA A 165 6.38 -7.92 3.52
N SER A 166 6.49 -8.90 2.62
CA SER A 166 6.91 -10.27 2.90
C SER A 166 8.43 -10.43 2.78
N CYS A 167 8.92 -11.67 2.90
CA CYS A 167 10.33 -11.97 2.70
C CYS A 167 10.74 -11.88 1.22
N GLU A 168 9.88 -12.30 0.31
CA GLU A 168 10.10 -12.27 -1.13
C GLU A 168 10.15 -10.84 -1.68
N ASP A 169 9.40 -9.92 -1.07
CA ASP A 169 9.41 -8.50 -1.40
C ASP A 169 10.80 -7.86 -1.21
N LEU A 170 11.72 -8.49 -0.46
CA LEU A 170 13.12 -8.08 -0.34
C LEU A 170 14.02 -8.57 -1.50
N GLY A 171 13.43 -8.93 -2.63
CA GLY A 171 14.16 -9.09 -3.89
C GLY A 171 14.81 -10.46 -4.10
N GLY A 172 14.26 -11.53 -3.54
CA GLY A 172 14.80 -12.88 -3.69
C GLY A 172 13.82 -13.98 -3.37
N SER A 173 14.21 -15.23 -3.68
CA SER A 173 13.50 -16.41 -3.19
C SER A 173 13.79 -16.58 -1.70
N ALA A 174 12.76 -16.93 -0.94
CA ALA A 174 12.83 -17.12 0.50
C ALA A 174 12.14 -18.42 0.90
N THR A 175 12.57 -19.00 2.01
CA THR A 175 11.83 -20.06 2.72
C THR A 175 11.42 -19.52 4.07
N VAL A 176 10.11 -19.43 4.31
CA VAL A 176 9.58 -19.01 5.61
C VAL A 176 9.87 -20.10 6.64
N VAL A 177 10.76 -19.78 7.58
CA VAL A 177 11.13 -20.66 8.70
C VAL A 177 10.06 -20.62 9.78
N LYS A 178 9.58 -19.41 10.11
CA LYS A 178 8.54 -19.19 11.13
C LYS A 178 7.71 -17.96 10.77
N SER A 179 6.43 -17.97 11.14
CA SER A 179 5.60 -16.78 11.13
C SER A 179 4.73 -16.71 12.39
N TRP A 180 4.42 -15.50 12.84
CA TRP A 180 3.59 -15.26 14.03
C TRP A 180 2.96 -13.86 13.98
N ASP A 181 1.94 -13.64 14.79
CA ASP A 181 1.29 -12.34 14.89
C ASP A 181 2.02 -11.45 15.91
N VAL A 182 2.16 -10.17 15.57
CA VAL A 182 2.71 -9.13 16.44
C VAL A 182 1.78 -7.93 16.48
N SER A 183 1.78 -7.19 17.58
CA SER A 183 1.01 -5.94 17.67
C SER A 183 1.54 -4.92 16.67
N ALA A 184 0.62 -4.27 15.96
CA ALA A 184 0.91 -3.21 14.99
C ALA A 184 -0.12 -2.07 15.13
N THR A 185 0.18 -0.91 14.56
CA THR A 185 -0.78 0.20 14.53
C THR A 185 -2.05 -0.23 13.80
N GLY A 186 -3.18 -0.26 14.51
CA GLY A 186 -4.47 -0.68 13.95
C GLY A 186 -4.83 -2.16 14.10
N GLY A 187 -4.03 -2.97 14.82
CA GLY A 187 -4.38 -4.37 15.12
C GLY A 187 -3.18 -5.29 15.27
N SER A 188 -3.24 -6.48 14.67
CA SER A 188 -2.13 -7.41 14.55
C SER A 188 -1.57 -7.41 13.13
N ALA A 189 -0.26 -7.64 13.00
CA ALA A 189 0.41 -7.86 11.73
C ALA A 189 1.20 -9.18 11.78
N LYS A 190 1.35 -9.85 10.64
CA LYS A 190 2.19 -11.02 10.53
C LYS A 190 3.66 -10.62 10.47
N ARG A 191 4.48 -11.28 11.29
CA ARG A 191 5.94 -11.26 11.23
C ARG A 191 6.43 -12.58 10.64
N PHE A 192 7.44 -12.49 9.80
CA PHE A 192 8.06 -13.61 9.11
C PHE A 192 9.54 -13.66 9.45
N HIS A 193 10.04 -14.86 9.73
CA HIS A 193 11.45 -15.18 9.78
C HIS A 193 11.74 -16.13 8.62
N CYS A 194 12.69 -15.77 7.76
CA CYS A 194 12.96 -16.47 6.52
C CYS A 194 14.45 -16.70 6.30
N ASP A 195 14.78 -17.83 5.67
CA ASP A 195 16.08 -18.07 5.06
C ASP A 195 16.02 -17.64 3.59
N MET A 196 16.92 -16.76 3.16
CA MET A 196 16.97 -16.29 1.77
C MET A 196 17.73 -17.28 0.90
N THR A 197 17.03 -17.88 -0.06
CA THR A 197 17.56 -18.94 -0.93
C THR A 197 18.05 -18.42 -2.28
N GLY A 198 17.71 -17.18 -2.65
CA GLY A 198 18.18 -16.54 -3.89
C GLY A 198 18.21 -15.01 -3.82
N GLY A 199 18.67 -14.39 -4.91
CA GLY A 199 18.78 -12.93 -5.02
C GLY A 199 19.95 -12.31 -4.24
N PRO A 200 19.97 -10.98 -4.08
CA PRO A 200 21.08 -10.25 -3.43
C PRO A 200 21.30 -10.65 -1.96
N LEU A 201 20.24 -11.14 -1.31
CA LEU A 201 20.28 -11.55 0.10
C LEU A 201 20.58 -13.04 0.30
N GLN A 202 20.92 -13.79 -0.75
CA GLN A 202 21.15 -15.24 -0.67
C GLN A 202 22.12 -15.62 0.47
N GLY A 203 21.71 -16.60 1.29
CA GLY A 203 22.49 -17.10 2.43
C GLY A 203 22.38 -16.23 3.69
N LEU A 204 21.54 -15.19 3.67
CA LEU A 204 21.20 -14.39 4.85
C LEU A 204 19.83 -14.79 5.39
N ARG A 205 19.58 -14.39 6.65
CA ARG A 205 18.28 -14.52 7.29
C ARG A 205 17.59 -13.18 7.37
N VAL A 206 16.27 -13.21 7.24
CA VAL A 206 15.42 -12.02 7.25
C VAL A 206 14.36 -12.15 8.33
N VAL A 207 14.16 -11.07 9.08
CA VAL A 207 12.93 -10.87 9.86
C VAL A 207 12.23 -9.63 9.34
N VAL A 208 10.98 -9.78 8.92
CA VAL A 208 10.17 -8.70 8.36
C VAL A 208 8.76 -8.77 8.93
N THR A 209 8.13 -7.61 9.11
CA THR A 209 6.73 -7.52 9.53
C THR A 209 5.92 -6.92 8.41
N ALA A 210 4.79 -7.54 8.06
CA ALA A 210 3.85 -7.05 7.07
C ALA A 210 3.03 -5.87 7.62
N ALA A 211 3.71 -4.78 7.97
CA ALA A 211 3.13 -3.53 8.42
C ALA A 211 3.95 -2.34 7.92
N LYS A 212 3.27 -1.25 7.55
CA LYS A 212 3.91 -0.01 7.13
C LYS A 212 4.75 0.58 8.26
N GLY A 213 5.96 1.03 7.94
CA GLY A 213 6.90 1.60 8.90
C GLY A 213 7.58 0.57 9.80
N ALA A 214 7.27 -0.72 9.66
CA ALA A 214 7.91 -1.75 10.45
C ALA A 214 9.36 -1.95 10.00
N GLN A 215 10.20 -2.32 10.96
CA GLN A 215 11.60 -2.58 10.70
C GLN A 215 11.78 -3.95 10.03
N ALA A 216 12.53 -3.96 8.92
CA ALA A 216 13.11 -5.16 8.36
C ALA A 216 14.52 -5.35 8.91
N HIS A 217 14.87 -6.59 9.22
CA HIS A 217 16.20 -7.00 9.65
C HIS A 217 16.74 -8.06 8.70
N VAL A 218 17.97 -7.87 8.24
CA VAL A 218 18.71 -8.86 7.45
C VAL A 218 20.01 -9.13 8.17
N PHE A 219 20.32 -10.39 8.47
CA PHE A 219 21.50 -10.73 9.28
C PHE A 219 22.16 -12.02 8.83
N SER A 220 23.43 -12.18 9.18
CA SER A 220 24.13 -13.44 8.99
C SER A 220 23.54 -14.54 9.87
N PRO A 221 23.55 -15.82 9.43
CA PRO A 221 22.94 -16.92 10.19
C PRO A 221 23.41 -17.01 11.65
N GLU A 222 24.69 -16.75 11.91
CA GLU A 222 25.34 -16.86 13.21
C GLU A 222 25.03 -15.66 14.13
N TYR A 223 24.54 -14.55 13.59
CA TYR A 223 24.30 -13.31 14.33
C TYR A 223 23.36 -13.49 15.52
N LEU A 224 22.27 -14.23 15.33
CA LEU A 224 21.27 -14.45 16.39
C LEU A 224 21.80 -15.28 17.56
N GLU A 225 22.77 -16.15 17.31
CA GLU A 225 23.39 -16.92 18.38
C GLU A 225 24.33 -16.07 19.24
N ALA A 226 24.95 -15.05 18.63
CA ALA A 226 25.83 -14.12 19.31
C ALA A 226 25.10 -13.01 20.06
N ASP A 227 23.92 -12.58 19.61
CA ASP A 227 23.12 -11.55 20.28
C ASP A 227 21.85 -12.13 20.91
N ALA A 228 21.97 -12.50 22.19
CA ALA A 228 20.86 -13.01 23.00
C ALA A 228 19.66 -12.05 23.04
N ALA A 229 19.88 -10.73 22.94
CA ALA A 229 18.80 -9.74 22.92
C ALA A 229 18.01 -9.76 21.60
N LEU A 230 18.55 -10.35 20.53
CA LEU A 230 17.91 -10.46 19.22
C LEU A 230 17.30 -11.85 18.95
N ARG A 231 17.61 -12.88 19.74
CA ARG A 231 16.89 -14.18 19.68
C ARG A 231 15.37 -14.01 19.78
N LYS A 232 14.89 -13.09 20.62
CA LYS A 232 13.47 -12.75 20.78
C LYS A 232 12.78 -12.22 19.51
N TYR A 233 13.55 -11.74 18.53
CA TYR A 233 12.99 -11.28 17.25
C TYR A 233 12.82 -12.40 16.23
N ALA A 234 13.52 -13.53 16.41
CA ALA A 234 13.45 -14.71 15.55
C ALA A 234 12.61 -15.86 16.15
N GLN A 235 12.23 -15.73 17.42
CA GLN A 235 11.43 -16.70 18.16
C GLN A 235 10.22 -15.97 18.75
N ALA A 236 9.02 -16.23 18.22
CA ALA A 236 7.81 -16.07 19.03
C ALA A 236 7.92 -17.03 20.22
N GLU A 237 7.74 -16.53 21.45
CA GLU A 237 7.52 -17.35 22.64
C GLU A 237 6.31 -18.28 22.43
#